data_AF-A0A9P8QFD4-F1
#
_entry.id   AF-A0A9P8QFD4-F1
#
_cell.length_a   1.000
_cell.length_b   1.000
_cell.length_c   1.000
_cell.angle_alpha   90.00
_cell.angle_beta   90.00
_cell.angle_gamma   90.00
#
_symmetry.space_group_name_H-M   'P 1'
#
loop_
_entity.id
_entity.type
_entity.pdbx_description
1 polymer ?
#
loop_
_entity_poly.entity_id
_entity_poly.type
_entity_poly.pdbx_seq_one_letter_code
_entity_poly.pdbx_strand_id
1 'polypeptide(L)'
;MDLPSMTAFRRVQYQVVFKHYPNILGANVSIDAEYFDCVILLEILSTTKCATCDRFGCYLYLTTCKRVGSFCLTINVLYYFPV
;
A
#
# COMPACT_ATOMS: atom_id res chain seq x y z
N MET A 1 -7.97 -25.21 -4.80
CA MET A 1 -8.31 -23.78 -4.71
C MET A 1 -8.43 -23.27 -6.12
N ASP A 2 -9.65 -22.99 -6.56
CA ASP A 2 -9.97 -22.77 -7.96
C ASP A 2 -9.77 -21.31 -8.41
N LEU A 3 -9.29 -21.15 -9.64
CA LEU A 3 -8.98 -19.87 -10.31
C LEU A 3 -10.13 -18.82 -10.35
N PRO A 4 -11.44 -19.19 -10.44
CA PRO A 4 -12.54 -18.23 -10.43
C PRO A 4 -12.73 -17.53 -9.08
N SER A 5 -12.42 -18.23 -7.98
CA SER A 5 -12.55 -17.73 -6.61
C SER A 5 -11.57 -16.58 -6.34
N MET A 6 -10.37 -16.68 -6.91
CA MET A 6 -9.32 -15.67 -6.78
C MET A 6 -9.67 -14.37 -7.51
N THR A 7 -10.32 -14.46 -8.67
CA THR A 7 -10.76 -13.29 -9.44
C THR A 7 -11.92 -12.57 -8.76
N ALA A 8 -12.87 -13.32 -8.20
CA ALA A 8 -13.96 -12.74 -7.41
C ALA A 8 -13.45 -12.03 -6.15
N PHE A 9 -12.52 -12.65 -5.42
CA PHE A 9 -11.92 -12.08 -4.22
C PHE A 9 -11.13 -10.79 -4.50
N ARG A 10 -10.30 -10.78 -5.55
CA ARG A 10 -9.57 -9.59 -6.00
C ARG A 10 -10.51 -8.46 -6.40
N ARG A 11 -11.66 -8.78 -7.00
CA ARG A 11 -12.68 -7.79 -7.40
C ARG A 11 -13.32 -7.10 -6.19
N VAL A 12 -13.58 -7.84 -5.10
CA VAL A 12 -14.11 -7.26 -3.86
C VAL A 12 -13.10 -6.30 -3.23
N GLN A 13 -11.82 -6.68 -3.18
CA GLN A 13 -10.78 -5.83 -2.62
C GLN A 13 -10.59 -4.53 -3.41
N TYR A 14 -10.56 -4.64 -4.73
CA TYR A 14 -10.51 -3.47 -5.62
C TYR A 14 -11.71 -2.56 -5.38
N GLN A 15 -12.92 -3.10 -5.22
CA GLN A 15 -14.11 -2.30 -4.90
C GLN A 15 -14.00 -1.57 -3.55
N VAL A 16 -13.46 -2.22 -2.51
CA VAL A 16 -13.25 -1.59 -1.21
C VAL A 16 -12.25 -0.45 -1.31
N VAL A 17 -11.11 -0.67 -1.97
CA VAL A 17 -10.10 0.36 -2.18
C VAL A 17 -10.66 1.50 -3.04
N PHE A 18 -11.38 1.21 -4.12
CA PHE A 18 -12.00 2.21 -4.97
C PHE A 18 -13.04 3.04 -4.23
N LYS A 19 -13.84 2.42 -3.34
CA LYS A 19 -14.88 3.10 -2.57
C LYS A 19 -14.32 3.99 -1.46
N HIS A 20 -13.31 3.52 -0.74
CA HIS A 20 -12.80 4.20 0.46
C HIS A 20 -11.54 5.03 0.23
N TYR A 21 -10.76 4.70 -0.81
CA TYR A 21 -9.46 5.30 -1.08
C TYR A 21 -9.23 5.56 -2.60
N PRO A 22 -10.16 6.24 -3.31
CA PRO A 22 -10.08 6.41 -4.76
C PRO A 22 -8.80 7.15 -5.21
N ASN A 23 -8.32 8.10 -4.40
CA ASN A 23 -7.12 8.88 -4.71
C ASN A 23 -5.84 8.04 -4.74
N ILE A 24 -5.82 6.91 -4.03
CA ILE A 24 -4.65 6.01 -3.99
C ILE A 24 -4.50 5.27 -5.32
N LEU A 25 -5.62 4.85 -5.92
CA LEU A 25 -5.60 4.21 -7.23
C LEU A 25 -5.14 5.20 -8.31
N GLY A 26 -5.65 6.43 -8.26
CA GLY A 26 -5.20 7.50 -9.17
C GLY A 26 -3.71 7.81 -9.01
N ALA A 27 -3.22 7.91 -7.78
CA ALA A 27 -1.80 8.13 -7.51
C ALA A 27 -0.93 6.97 -8.01
N ASN A 28 -1.34 5.72 -7.84
CA ASN A 28 -0.63 4.55 -8.37
C ASN A 28 -0.51 4.57 -9.90
N VAL A 29 -1.59 4.92 -10.60
CA VAL A 29 -1.58 5.06 -12.06
C VAL A 29 -0.69 6.22 -12.50
N SER A 30 -0.74 7.35 -11.81
CA SER A 30 0.06 8.54 -12.14
C SER A 30 1.57 8.35 -11.94
N ILE A 31 1.98 7.46 -11.03
CA ILE A 31 3.40 7.17 -10.76
C ILE A 31 3.91 5.92 -11.49
N ASP A 32 3.09 5.34 -12.38
CA ASP A 32 3.38 4.08 -13.09
C ASP A 32 3.92 2.98 -12.15
N ALA A 33 3.24 2.79 -11.01
CA ALA A 33 3.70 1.84 -10.01
C ALA A 33 3.72 0.42 -10.60
N GLU A 34 4.91 -0.17 -10.69
CA GLU A 34 5.10 -1.57 -11.11
C GLU A 34 4.40 -2.51 -10.12
N TYR A 35 3.19 -2.95 -10.47
CA TYR A 35 2.42 -4.00 -9.79
C TYR A 35 2.16 -3.78 -8.30
N PHE A 36 0.93 -3.43 -7.93
CA PHE A 36 0.45 -3.52 -6.55
C PHE A 36 -0.63 -4.60 -6.41
N ASP A 37 -0.49 -5.45 -5.40
CA ASP A 37 -1.54 -6.42 -5.02
C ASP A 37 -2.59 -5.71 -4.15
N CYS A 38 -3.86 -5.76 -4.56
CA CYS A 38 -4.97 -5.15 -3.82
C CYS A 38 -5.15 -5.73 -2.41
N VAL A 39 -4.74 -6.99 -2.19
CA VAL A 39 -4.70 -7.63 -0.86
C VAL A 39 -3.70 -6.89 0.03
N ILE A 40 -2.47 -6.74 -0.45
CA ILE A 40 -1.38 -6.08 0.28
C ILE A 40 -1.74 -4.62 0.55
N LEU A 41 -2.28 -3.93 -0.46
CA LEU A 41 -2.72 -2.55 -0.31
C LEU A 41 -3.83 -2.42 0.74
N LEU A 42 -4.83 -3.30 0.72
CA LEU A 42 -5.92 -3.29 1.69
C LEU A 42 -5.41 -3.58 3.11
N GLU A 43 -4.49 -4.52 3.26
CA GLU A 43 -3.87 -4.85 4.55
C GLU A 43 -3.10 -3.63 5.11
N ILE A 44 -2.31 -2.97 4.27
CA ILE A 44 -1.54 -1.77 4.61
C ILE A 44 -2.46 -0.57 4.94
N LEU A 45 -3.59 -0.44 4.25
CA LEU A 45 -4.57 0.61 4.52
C LEU A 45 -5.37 0.34 5.79
N SER A 46 -5.56 -0.93 6.14
CA SER A 46 -6.26 -1.36 7.36
C SER A 46 -5.37 -1.28 8.61
N THR A 47 -4.05 -1.15 8.45
CA THR A 47 -3.12 -0.96 9.56
C THR A 47 -2.66 0.48 9.69
N THR A 48 -2.43 0.90 10.94
CA THR A 48 -1.79 2.18 11.28
C THR A 48 -0.31 2.01 11.63
N LYS A 49 0.23 0.79 11.49
CA LYS A 49 1.58 0.45 11.94
C LYS A 49 2.66 0.69 10.87
N CYS A 50 3.87 0.93 11.35
CA CYS A 50 5.09 1.12 10.59
C CYS A 50 5.70 -0.24 10.26
N ALA A 51 6.03 -0.46 8.99
CA ALA A 51 6.63 -1.69 8.50
C ALA A 51 8.01 -1.99 9.10
N THR A 52 8.72 -0.99 9.63
CA THR A 52 10.08 -1.16 10.19
C THR A 52 10.09 -1.44 11.69
N CYS A 53 9.19 -0.81 12.47
CA CYS A 53 9.27 -0.84 13.93
C CYS A 53 7.96 -1.21 14.63
N ASP A 54 6.91 -1.52 13.86
CA ASP A 54 5.55 -1.87 14.33
C ASP A 54 4.84 -0.79 15.17
N ARG A 55 5.46 0.40 15.36
CA ARG A 55 4.83 1.58 15.97
C ARG A 55 3.96 2.33 14.96
N PHE A 56 3.33 3.43 15.36
CA PHE A 56 2.52 4.24 14.45
C PHE A 56 3.29 4.72 13.20
N GLY A 57 2.68 4.53 12.02
CA GLY A 57 3.20 4.94 10.72
C GLY A 57 2.35 6.03 10.07
N CYS A 58 2.94 7.19 9.85
CA CYS A 58 2.28 8.39 9.32
C CYS A 58 2.40 8.55 7.79
N TYR A 59 3.36 7.88 7.14
CA TYR A 59 3.58 7.96 5.69
C TYR A 59 3.20 6.65 5.02
N LEU A 60 2.55 6.72 3.85
CA LEU A 60 2.25 5.57 3.01
C LEU A 60 3.03 5.69 1.70
N TYR A 61 3.95 4.76 1.47
CA TYR A 61 4.68 4.63 0.21
C TYR A 61 3.86 3.79 -0.74
N LEU A 62 3.34 4.44 -1.79
CA LEU A 62 2.47 3.82 -2.77
C LEU A 62 3.21 2.83 -3.68
N THR A 63 4.45 3.17 -4.08
CA THR A 63 5.30 2.32 -4.92
C THR A 63 5.65 0.98 -4.27
N THR A 64 5.89 0.97 -2.95
CA THR A 64 6.27 -0.24 -2.21
C THR A 64 5.15 -0.79 -1.35
N CYS A 65 3.98 -0.15 -1.35
CA CYS A 65 2.87 -0.40 -0.42
C CYS A 65 3.36 -0.54 1.03
N LYS A 66 4.22 0.37 1.52
CA LYS A 66 4.74 0.34 2.91
C LYS A 66 4.28 1.55 3.69
N ARG A 67 3.77 1.31 4.90
CA ARG A 67 3.49 2.38 5.86
C ARG A 67 4.69 2.57 6.78
N VAL A 68 5.13 3.81 6.99
CA VAL A 68 6.39 4.14 7.69
C VAL A 68 6.18 5.31 8.65
N GLY A 69 6.77 5.23 9.84
CA GLY A 69 6.78 6.33 10.81
C GLY A 69 7.86 7.37 10.50
N SER A 70 7.63 8.62 10.90
CA SER A 70 8.56 9.75 10.68
C SER A 70 10.00 9.43 11.11
N PHE A 71 10.18 8.84 12.29
CA PHE A 71 11.50 8.46 12.78
C PHE A 71 12.20 7.41 11.89
N CYS A 72 11.47 6.37 11.48
CA CYS A 72 12.01 5.31 10.62
C CYS A 72 12.34 5.82 9.22
N LEU A 73 11.59 6.81 8.74
CA LEU A 73 11.87 7.49 7.48
C LEU A 73 13.18 8.28 7.56
N THR A 74 13.36 9.10 8.61
CA THR A 74 14.58 9.91 8.79
C THR A 74 15.84 9.06 8.90
N ILE A 75 15.75 7.85 9.49
CA ILE A 75 16.89 6.95 9.60
C ILE A 75 17.22 6.28 8.25
N ASN A 76 16.22 6.03 7.41
CA ASN A 76 16.39 5.26 6.17
C ASN A 76 16.00 6.08 4.93
N VAL A 77 16.32 7.37 4.91
CA VAL A 77 15.94 8.29 3.81
C VAL A 77 16.35 7.74 2.45
N LEU A 78 17.57 7.21 2.32
CA LEU A 78 18.09 6.66 1.05
C LEU A 78 17.35 5.39 0.58
N TYR A 79 16.74 4.63 1.51
CA TYR A 79 15.94 3.45 1.16
C TYR A 79 14.56 3.85 0.63
N TYR A 80 13.99 4.93 1.16
CA TYR A 80 12.66 5.41 0.80
C TYR A 80 12.65 6.47 -0.31
N PHE A 81 13.79 7.13 -0.52
CA PHE A 81 14.05 8.11 -1.58
C PHE A 81 15.38 7.79 -2.26
N PRO A 82 15.47 6.68 -3.01
CA PRO A 82 16.62 6.46 -3.87
C PRO A 82 16.66 7.56 -4.95
N VAL A 83 17.82 8.22 -5.07
CA VAL A 83 18.10 9.29 -6.06
C VAL A 83 18.42 8.69 -7.42
#